data_AF-A0A957Q1C9-F1
#
_entry.id   AF-A0A957Q1C9-F1
#
_cell.length_a   1.000
_cell.length_b   1.000
_cell.length_c   1.000
_cell.angle_alpha   90.00
_cell.angle_beta   90.00
_cell.angle_gamma   90.00
#
_symmetry.space_group_name_H-M   'P 1'
#
loop_
_entity.id
_entity.type
_entity.pdbx_description
1 polymer ?
#
loop_
_entity_poly.entity_id
_entity_poly.type
_entity_poly.pdbx_seq_one_letter_code
_entity_poly.pdbx_strand_id
1 'polypeptide(L)'
;MYTKKRQRTHLYWGLMVIGLLALTIALVTRPALANMLPQSAYQQLQAAWQRAGASAQYTYQSTILQTTIPTAQLSNAGRSPQTQRVRIDGSLDRAADALQMQMQVGQQPPIAVKVENGHSYGRQGAGDEWIELEQTPDLFAPGGDPLGFLVAMENVRSLGPGEEGMDDFSRPAELLTIDNNGGIRYAFDLSGPQFANFVRADGGRASS
;
A
#
# COMPACT_ATOMS: atom_id res chain seq x y z
N MET A 1 -12.70 -74.33 20.62
CA MET A 1 -12.85 -73.68 19.29
C MET A 1 -12.99 -72.18 19.56
N TYR A 2 -11.88 -71.45 19.70
CA TYR A 2 -11.86 -70.07 20.22
C TYR A 2 -11.33 -69.07 19.17
N THR A 3 -12.02 -67.94 19.10
CA THR A 3 -12.05 -66.93 18.04
C THR A 3 -10.73 -66.18 17.81
N LYS A 4 -10.17 -66.26 16.60
CA LYS A 4 -9.00 -65.47 16.15
C LYS A 4 -9.41 -64.38 15.15
N LYS A 5 -10.42 -63.56 15.50
CA LYS A 5 -10.95 -62.49 14.62
C LYS A 5 -10.81 -61.07 15.17
N ARG A 6 -10.32 -60.90 16.40
CA ARG A 6 -10.26 -59.60 17.10
C ARG A 6 -9.02 -58.75 16.79
N GLN A 7 -7.95 -59.34 16.25
CA GLN A 7 -6.68 -58.63 16.04
C GLN A 7 -6.64 -57.75 14.76
N ARG A 8 -7.43 -58.07 13.73
CA ARG A 8 -7.40 -57.33 12.46
C ARG A 8 -8.03 -55.94 12.56
N THR A 9 -9.07 -55.77 13.38
CA THR A 9 -9.74 -54.47 13.60
C THR A 9 -8.85 -53.45 14.33
N HIS A 10 -7.98 -53.90 15.24
CA HIS A 10 -7.03 -53.00 15.91
C HIS A 10 -5.90 -52.52 14.98
N LEU A 11 -5.52 -53.32 13.97
CA LEU A 11 -4.51 -52.95 12.99
C LEU A 11 -5.00 -51.86 12.03
N TYR A 12 -6.23 -51.96 11.52
CA TYR A 12 -6.82 -50.93 10.65
C TYR A 12 -7.12 -49.63 11.40
N TRP A 13 -7.50 -49.72 12.68
CA TRP A 13 -7.73 -48.53 13.52
C TRP A 13 -6.42 -47.79 13.81
N GLY A 14 -5.33 -48.52 14.08
CA GLY A 14 -4.00 -47.92 14.24
C GLY A 14 -3.50 -47.23 12.97
N LEU A 15 -3.68 -47.84 11.80
CA LEU A 15 -3.30 -47.23 10.52
C LEU A 15 -4.14 -45.98 10.19
N MET A 16 -5.43 -45.98 10.54
CA MET A 16 -6.30 -44.82 10.32
C MET A 16 -5.90 -43.63 11.22
N VAL A 17 -5.57 -43.90 12.49
CA VAL A 17 -5.09 -42.86 13.43
C VAL A 17 -3.76 -42.28 12.96
N ILE A 18 -2.83 -43.09 12.47
CA ILE A 18 -1.55 -42.64 11.92
C ILE A 18 -1.75 -41.79 10.66
N GLY A 19 -2.63 -42.21 9.75
CA GLY A 19 -2.95 -41.44 8.55
C GLY A 19 -3.58 -40.08 8.86
N LEU A 20 -4.47 -40.04 9.87
CA LEU A 20 -5.12 -38.81 10.30
C LEU A 20 -4.15 -37.87 11.04
N LEU A 21 -3.22 -38.42 11.83
CA LEU A 21 -2.10 -37.68 12.42
C LEU A 21 -1.13 -37.14 11.37
N ALA A 22 -0.79 -37.92 10.35
CA ALA A 22 0.06 -37.45 9.26
C ALA A 22 -0.62 -36.32 8.46
N LEU A 23 -1.94 -36.40 8.26
CA LEU A 23 -2.72 -35.38 7.59
C LEU A 23 -2.82 -34.09 8.41
N THR A 24 -3.03 -34.18 9.73
CA THR A 24 -3.04 -33.00 10.61
C THR A 24 -1.67 -32.35 10.71
N ILE A 25 -0.59 -33.13 10.80
CA ILE A 25 0.78 -32.61 10.75
C ILE A 25 1.05 -31.92 9.41
N ALA A 26 0.61 -32.50 8.28
CA ALA A 26 0.77 -31.90 6.96
C ALA A 26 -0.02 -30.58 6.78
N LEU A 27 -1.19 -30.44 7.43
CA LEU A 27 -1.98 -29.21 7.40
C LEU A 27 -1.38 -28.11 8.31
N VAL A 28 -0.84 -28.48 9.47
CA VAL A 28 -0.30 -27.53 10.47
C VAL A 28 1.12 -27.06 10.12
N THR A 29 1.91 -27.87 9.41
CA THR A 29 3.32 -27.53 9.06
C THR A 29 3.48 -26.68 7.79
N ARG A 30 2.45 -26.59 6.93
CA ARG A 30 2.47 -25.76 5.72
C ARG A 30 2.80 -24.27 5.94
N PRO A 31 2.22 -23.56 6.94
CA PRO A 31 2.60 -22.17 7.19
C PRO A 31 4.03 -22.03 7.74
N ALA A 32 4.57 -23.06 8.40
CA ALA A 32 5.91 -23.00 8.99
C ALA A 32 7.04 -23.04 7.94
N LEU A 33 6.86 -23.77 6.84
CA LEU A 33 7.82 -23.82 5.73
C LEU A 33 7.77 -22.56 4.85
N ALA A 34 6.60 -21.94 4.70
CA ALA A 34 6.45 -20.68 3.95
C ALA A 34 7.17 -19.51 4.63
N ASN A 35 7.28 -19.53 5.96
CA ASN A 35 7.99 -18.51 6.74
C ASN A 35 9.52 -18.67 6.74
N MET A 36 10.06 -19.76 6.18
CA MET A 36 11.51 -20.00 6.11
C MET A 36 12.16 -19.44 4.84
N LEU A 37 11.37 -19.13 3.81
CA LEU A 37 11.87 -18.46 2.62
C LEU A 37 11.92 -16.95 2.89
N PRO A 38 13.05 -16.27 2.66
CA PRO A 38 13.11 -14.83 2.79
C PRO A 38 12.10 -14.21 1.83
N GLN A 39 11.09 -13.52 2.38
CA GLN A 39 10.11 -12.82 1.57
C GLN A 39 10.81 -11.71 0.77
N SER A 40 10.49 -11.62 -0.52
CA SER A 40 10.95 -10.51 -1.35
C SER A 40 10.42 -9.18 -0.79
N ALA A 41 11.12 -8.07 -1.08
CA ALA A 41 10.66 -6.74 -0.70
C ALA A 41 9.24 -6.43 -1.20
N TYR A 42 8.91 -6.90 -2.41
CA TYR A 42 7.56 -6.84 -2.97
C TYR A 42 6.54 -7.54 -2.07
N GLN A 43 6.80 -8.79 -1.66
CA GLN A 43 5.88 -9.56 -0.80
C GLN A 43 5.71 -8.92 0.58
N GLN A 44 6.78 -8.38 1.16
CA GLN A 44 6.72 -7.70 2.45
C GLN A 44 5.87 -6.42 2.37
N LEU A 45 6.09 -5.59 1.34
CA LEU A 45 5.31 -4.37 1.11
C LEU A 45 3.84 -4.70 0.80
N GLN A 46 3.58 -5.71 -0.03
CA GLN A 46 2.21 -6.17 -0.32
C GLN A 46 1.51 -6.69 0.93
N ALA A 47 2.18 -7.45 1.79
CA ALA A 47 1.62 -7.92 3.05
C ALA A 47 1.39 -6.77 4.05
N ALA A 48 2.22 -5.73 4.05
CA ALA A 48 1.99 -4.53 4.85
C ALA A 48 0.76 -3.75 4.35
N TRP A 49 0.66 -3.56 3.03
CA TRP A 49 -0.49 -2.92 2.40
C TRP A 49 -1.78 -3.70 2.63
N GLN A 50 -1.78 -5.03 2.49
CA GLN A 50 -2.94 -5.87 2.81
C GLN A 50 -3.35 -5.77 4.28
N ARG A 51 -2.40 -5.64 5.21
CA ARG A 51 -2.69 -5.44 6.64
C ARG A 51 -3.29 -4.06 6.91
N ALA A 52 -2.79 -3.01 6.26
CA ALA A 52 -3.42 -1.69 6.30
C ALA A 52 -4.82 -1.73 5.68
N GLY A 53 -4.97 -2.43 4.56
CA GLY A 53 -6.24 -2.75 3.94
C GLY A 53 -7.19 -3.53 4.86
N ALA A 54 -6.69 -4.40 5.74
CA ALA A 54 -7.53 -5.11 6.70
C ALA A 54 -7.79 -4.31 7.99
N SER A 55 -7.04 -3.24 8.26
CA SER A 55 -7.26 -2.44 9.47
C SER A 55 -8.49 -1.54 9.32
N ALA A 56 -9.22 -1.35 10.41
CA ALA A 56 -10.33 -0.41 10.45
C ALA A 56 -9.84 1.04 10.36
N GLN A 57 -8.62 1.30 10.84
CA GLN A 57 -8.04 2.63 10.93
C GLN A 57 -6.55 2.59 10.60
N TYR A 58 -6.05 3.57 9.86
CA TYR A 58 -4.61 3.82 9.69
C TYR A 58 -4.32 5.28 9.31
N THR A 59 -3.09 5.71 9.56
CA THR A 59 -2.52 6.95 9.03
C THR A 59 -1.47 6.62 7.98
N TYR A 60 -1.29 7.52 7.03
CA TYR A 60 -0.30 7.37 5.99
C TYR A 60 0.37 8.71 5.69
N GLN A 61 1.63 8.62 5.26
CA GLN A 61 2.41 9.74 4.78
C GLN A 61 3.12 9.29 3.51
N SER A 62 3.02 10.11 2.47
CA SER A 62 3.64 9.88 1.18
C SER A 62 4.32 11.15 0.70
N THR A 63 5.44 11.00 -0.01
CA THR A 63 6.10 12.10 -0.69
C THR A 63 6.37 11.68 -2.12
N ILE A 64 5.81 12.42 -3.07
CA ILE A 64 5.99 12.24 -4.51
C ILE A 64 6.95 13.31 -5.00
N LEU A 65 7.96 12.89 -5.77
CA LEU A 65 8.84 13.79 -6.51
C LEU A 65 8.51 13.65 -7.99
N GLN A 66 8.07 14.75 -8.61
CA GLN A 66 7.78 14.80 -10.04
C GLN A 66 8.88 15.59 -10.75
N THR A 67 9.67 14.93 -11.60
CA THR A 67 10.68 15.59 -12.43
C THR A 67 10.17 15.72 -13.87
N THR A 68 10.09 16.95 -14.36
CA THR A 68 9.76 17.25 -15.75
C THR A 68 11.03 17.56 -16.51
N ILE A 69 11.39 16.70 -17.46
CA ILE A 69 12.55 16.88 -18.34
C ILE A 69 12.08 17.50 -19.66
N PRO A 70 12.53 18.71 -20.02
CA PRO A 70 12.16 19.33 -21.28
C PRO A 70 12.65 18.48 -22.47
N THR A 71 11.79 18.28 -23.47
CA THR A 71 12.20 17.57 -24.70
C THR A 71 13.26 18.37 -25.44
N ALA A 72 14.25 17.69 -26.03
CA ALA A 72 15.32 18.31 -26.80
C ALA A 72 14.78 19.00 -28.08
N GLN A 73 14.34 20.25 -27.94
CA GLN A 73 13.81 21.10 -29.00
C GLN A 73 14.38 22.52 -28.83
N LEU A 74 14.53 23.25 -29.94
CA LEU A 74 15.08 24.62 -29.91
C LEU A 74 14.25 25.56 -29.02
N SER A 75 12.93 25.36 -28.95
CA SER A 75 12.01 26.07 -28.05
C SER A 75 12.27 25.83 -26.55
N ASN A 76 12.99 24.75 -26.21
CA ASN A 76 13.35 24.38 -24.85
C ASN A 76 14.84 24.64 -24.54
N ALA A 77 15.59 25.29 -25.44
CA ALA A 77 16.99 25.61 -25.20
C ALA A 77 17.16 26.44 -23.91
N GLY A 78 18.05 26.00 -23.03
CA GLY A 78 18.30 26.64 -21.73
C GLY A 78 17.29 26.30 -20.62
N ARG A 79 16.25 25.49 -20.89
CA ARG A 79 15.36 24.97 -19.84
C ARG A 79 16.05 23.82 -19.09
N SER A 80 16.13 23.94 -17.78
CA SER A 80 16.59 22.86 -16.90
C SER A 80 15.44 21.94 -16.49
N PRO A 81 15.73 20.68 -16.10
CA PRO A 81 14.76 19.84 -15.42
C PRO A 81 14.15 20.56 -14.22
N GLN A 82 12.83 20.41 -14.05
CA GLN A 82 12.10 20.97 -12.91
C GLN A 82 11.62 19.83 -12.03
N THR A 83 11.94 19.87 -10.75
CA THR A 83 11.48 18.88 -9.76
C THR A 83 10.48 19.51 -8.81
N GLN A 84 9.27 18.95 -8.75
CA GLN A 84 8.21 19.36 -7.83
C GLN A 84 8.03 18.30 -6.76
N ARG A 85 8.02 18.72 -5.50
CA ARG A 85 7.75 17.85 -4.34
C ARG A 85 6.29 18.00 -3.93
N VAL A 86 5.60 16.88 -3.80
CA VAL A 86 4.23 16.78 -3.30
C VAL A 86 4.25 15.91 -2.05
N ARG A 87 3.93 16.47 -0.89
CA ARG A 87 3.70 15.71 0.35
C ARG A 87 2.21 15.44 0.48
N ILE A 88 1.86 14.22 0.85
CA ILE A 88 0.49 13.80 1.11
C ILE A 88 0.47 13.15 2.49
N ASP A 89 -0.34 13.69 3.39
CA ASP A 89 -0.59 13.13 4.72
C ASP A 89 -2.07 12.76 4.80
N GLY A 90 -2.41 11.70 5.50
CA GLY A 90 -3.82 11.37 5.68
C GLY A 90 -4.11 10.29 6.69
N SER A 91 -5.41 10.07 6.90
CA SER A 91 -5.97 9.04 7.74
C SER A 91 -7.21 8.44 7.09
N LEU A 92 -7.44 7.17 7.38
CA LEU A 92 -8.67 6.47 7.03
C LEU A 92 -9.22 5.81 8.30
N ASP A 93 -10.52 5.96 8.52
CA ASP A 93 -11.31 5.20 9.49
C ASP A 93 -12.55 4.65 8.77
N ARG A 94 -12.52 3.36 8.43
CA ARG A 94 -13.65 2.71 7.74
C ARG A 94 -14.86 2.50 8.63
N ALA A 95 -14.67 2.34 9.93
CA ALA A 95 -15.81 2.14 10.83
C ALA A 95 -16.65 3.42 10.92
N ALA A 96 -15.99 4.57 10.82
CA ALA A 96 -16.62 5.89 10.79
C ALA A 96 -16.94 6.41 9.38
N ASP A 97 -16.63 5.66 8.31
CA ASP A 97 -16.68 6.13 6.92
C ASP A 97 -16.01 7.51 6.74
N ALA A 98 -14.84 7.64 7.38
CA ALA A 98 -14.10 8.89 7.47
C ALA A 98 -12.74 8.76 6.78
N LEU A 99 -12.48 9.67 5.84
CA LEU A 99 -11.18 9.84 5.20
C LEU A 99 -10.75 11.28 5.38
N GLN A 100 -9.50 11.51 5.75
CA GLN A 100 -8.89 12.83 5.72
C GLN A 100 -7.56 12.78 4.99
N MET A 101 -7.33 13.76 4.14
CA MET A 101 -6.10 13.88 3.36
C MET A 101 -5.70 15.34 3.29
N GLN A 102 -4.41 15.60 3.37
CA GLN A 102 -3.81 16.89 3.11
C GLN A 102 -2.66 16.72 2.12
N MET A 103 -2.66 17.55 1.08
CA MET A 103 -1.64 17.60 0.05
C MET A 103 -0.93 18.94 0.09
N GLN A 104 0.40 18.93 0.06
CA GLN A 104 1.26 20.10 0.05
C GLN A 104 2.20 20.05 -1.15
N VAL A 105 2.05 21.00 -2.07
CA VAL A 105 2.85 21.07 -3.30
C VAL A 105 3.85 22.21 -3.20
N GLY A 106 5.14 21.89 -3.02
CA GLY A 106 6.19 22.90 -2.80
C GLY A 106 5.81 23.86 -1.67
N GLN A 107 5.78 25.17 -1.98
CA GLN A 107 5.40 26.24 -1.04
C GLN A 107 3.96 26.75 -1.24
N GLN A 108 3.12 26.05 -2.01
CA GLN A 108 1.72 26.44 -2.23
C GLN A 108 0.87 26.21 -0.97
N PRO A 109 -0.30 26.85 -0.80
CA PRO A 109 -1.20 26.52 0.29
C PRO A 109 -1.60 25.03 0.27
N PRO A 110 -1.70 24.36 1.43
CA PRO A 110 -2.08 22.95 1.49
C PRO A 110 -3.51 22.78 1.00
N ILE A 111 -3.75 21.76 0.20
CA ILE A 111 -5.10 21.34 -0.19
C ILE A 111 -5.50 20.24 0.77
N ALA A 112 -6.62 20.40 1.48
CA ALA A 112 -7.16 19.35 2.32
C ALA A 112 -8.47 18.84 1.74
N VAL A 113 -8.66 17.53 1.83
CA VAL A 113 -9.88 16.83 1.45
C VAL A 113 -10.31 15.97 2.62
N LYS A 114 -11.61 15.93 2.88
CA LYS A 114 -12.19 14.96 3.81
C LYS A 114 -13.45 14.35 3.26
N VAL A 115 -13.71 13.11 3.65
CA VAL A 115 -14.96 12.41 3.41
C VAL A 115 -15.55 12.09 4.77
N GLU A 116 -16.80 12.51 5.01
CA GLU A 116 -17.54 12.23 6.24
C GLU A 116 -18.99 11.95 5.88
N ASN A 117 -19.53 10.80 6.29
CA ASN A 117 -20.91 10.38 6.01
C ASN A 117 -21.25 10.38 4.50
N GLY A 118 -20.33 9.93 3.65
CA GLY A 118 -20.50 9.94 2.19
C GLY A 118 -20.40 11.31 1.50
N HIS A 119 -20.19 12.40 2.25
CA HIS A 119 -19.98 13.73 1.68
C HIS A 119 -18.49 14.06 1.59
N SER A 120 -18.07 14.58 0.44
CA SER A 120 -16.70 15.02 0.22
C SER A 120 -16.59 16.54 0.38
N TYR A 121 -15.55 16.99 1.07
CA TYR A 121 -15.28 18.40 1.29
C TYR A 121 -13.83 18.71 0.94
N GLY A 122 -13.59 19.89 0.38
CA GLY A 122 -12.27 20.41 0.05
C GLY A 122 -12.04 21.77 0.70
N ARG A 123 -10.78 22.08 1.02
CA ARG A 123 -10.33 23.43 1.35
C ARG A 123 -8.92 23.69 0.85
N GLN A 124 -8.60 24.94 0.58
CA GLN A 124 -7.27 25.37 0.14
C GLN A 124 -6.66 26.27 1.21
N GLY A 125 -5.81 25.74 2.07
CA GLY A 125 -5.22 26.45 3.20
C GLY A 125 -5.86 26.06 4.53
N ALA A 126 -5.07 26.15 5.60
CA ALA A 126 -5.49 25.68 6.92
C ALA A 126 -6.63 26.51 7.55
N GLY A 127 -6.82 27.75 7.09
CA GLY A 127 -7.83 28.69 7.60
C GLY A 127 -9.05 28.89 6.70
N ASP A 128 -9.08 28.23 5.54
CA ASP A 128 -10.15 28.41 4.56
C ASP A 128 -11.37 27.55 4.93
N GLU A 129 -12.54 27.98 4.45
CA GLU A 129 -13.80 27.27 4.67
C GLU A 129 -13.84 25.94 3.90
N TRP A 130 -14.49 24.94 4.48
CA TRP A 130 -14.74 23.68 3.81
C TRP A 130 -15.86 23.85 2.79
N ILE A 131 -15.57 23.52 1.53
CA ILE A 131 -16.52 23.57 0.44
C ILE A 131 -16.90 22.13 0.08
N GLU A 132 -18.19 21.84 0.01
CA GLU A 132 -18.67 20.54 -0.46
C GLU A 132 -18.26 20.33 -1.92
N LEU A 133 -17.70 19.15 -2.21
CA LEU A 133 -17.24 18.77 -3.54
C LEU A 133 -18.27 17.81 -4.15
N GLU A 134 -18.68 18.07 -5.39
CA GLU A 134 -19.52 17.13 -6.16
C GLU A 134 -18.74 15.88 -6.63
N GLN A 135 -17.42 15.85 -6.44
CA GLN A 135 -16.55 14.80 -6.96
C GLN A 135 -16.41 13.61 -6.00
N THR A 136 -16.40 12.41 -6.57
CA THR A 136 -16.30 11.14 -5.85
C THR A 136 -14.89 10.94 -5.26
N PRO A 137 -14.77 10.33 -4.07
CA PRO A 137 -13.48 9.98 -3.46
C PRO A 137 -12.52 9.19 -4.36
N ASP A 138 -13.04 8.54 -5.41
CA ASP A 138 -12.27 7.76 -6.40
C ASP A 138 -11.15 8.54 -7.09
N LEU A 139 -11.20 9.87 -7.15
CA LEU A 139 -10.13 10.66 -7.78
C LEU A 139 -8.81 10.62 -7.01
N PHE A 140 -8.87 10.46 -5.69
CA PHE A 140 -7.71 10.50 -4.80
C PHE A 140 -7.56 9.24 -3.95
N ALA A 141 -8.59 8.41 -3.87
CA ALA A 141 -8.58 7.08 -3.28
C ALA A 141 -9.40 6.14 -4.19
N PRO A 142 -8.87 5.70 -5.34
CA PRO A 142 -9.57 4.77 -6.22
C PRO A 142 -9.95 3.50 -5.45
N GLY A 143 -11.22 3.10 -5.51
CA GLY A 143 -11.72 1.95 -4.74
C GLY A 143 -11.74 2.20 -3.22
N GLY A 144 -11.70 3.46 -2.80
CA GLY A 144 -11.65 3.87 -1.39
C GLY A 144 -10.29 3.65 -0.70
N ASP A 145 -9.24 3.32 -1.46
CA ASP A 145 -7.91 3.10 -0.91
C ASP A 145 -6.91 4.18 -1.37
N PRO A 146 -6.49 5.10 -0.48
CA PRO A 146 -5.46 6.09 -0.81
C PRO A 146 -4.08 5.48 -1.11
N LEU A 147 -3.86 4.21 -0.74
CA LEU A 147 -2.66 3.45 -1.08
C LEU A 147 -2.85 2.59 -2.34
N GLY A 148 -3.97 2.73 -3.05
CA GLY A 148 -4.28 1.95 -4.26
C GLY A 148 -3.22 2.05 -5.35
N PHE A 149 -2.42 3.12 -5.37
CA PHE A 149 -1.28 3.25 -6.31
C PHE A 149 -0.24 2.13 -6.17
N LEU A 150 -0.16 1.47 -5.01
CA LEU A 150 0.76 0.34 -4.78
C LEU A 150 0.42 -0.87 -5.65
N VAL A 151 -0.76 -0.94 -6.25
CA VAL A 151 -1.10 -1.97 -7.26
C VAL A 151 -0.15 -1.96 -8.45
N ALA A 152 0.42 -0.80 -8.77
CA ALA A 152 1.26 -0.58 -9.96
C ALA A 152 2.75 -0.48 -9.62
N MET A 153 3.16 -0.96 -8.44
CA MET A 153 4.57 -0.96 -8.04
C MET A 153 5.38 -2.02 -8.81
N GLU A 154 6.52 -1.61 -9.36
CA GLU A 154 7.50 -2.44 -10.04
C GLU A 154 8.88 -2.27 -9.39
N ASN A 155 9.78 -3.23 -9.58
CA ASN A 155 11.18 -3.15 -9.10
C ASN A 155 11.32 -2.82 -7.60
N VAL A 156 10.41 -3.33 -6.76
CA VAL A 156 10.39 -3.07 -5.32
C VAL A 156 11.66 -3.59 -4.65
N ARG A 157 12.35 -2.72 -3.92
CA ARG A 157 13.54 -3.04 -3.13
C ARG A 157 13.47 -2.40 -1.74
N SER A 158 14.02 -3.07 -0.74
CA SER A 158 14.24 -2.49 0.59
C SER A 158 15.42 -1.52 0.55
N LEU A 159 15.31 -0.40 1.26
CA LEU A 159 16.40 0.55 1.46
C LEU A 159 17.06 0.30 2.81
N GLY A 160 18.39 0.13 2.80
CA GLY A 160 19.18 0.00 4.01
C GLY A 160 19.18 1.27 4.87
N PRO A 161 19.63 1.21 6.14
CA PRO A 161 19.84 2.39 6.96
C PRO A 161 20.79 3.37 6.26
N GLY A 162 20.38 4.63 6.11
CA GLY A 162 21.18 5.64 5.40
C GLY A 162 21.17 5.53 3.87
N GLU A 163 20.63 4.46 3.27
CA GLU A 163 20.35 4.48 1.83
C GLU A 163 19.25 5.50 1.56
N GLU A 164 19.63 6.53 0.81
CA GLU A 164 18.70 7.48 0.23
C GLU A 164 18.10 6.80 -1.00
N GLY A 165 16.79 6.57 -1.03
CA GLY A 165 16.15 6.00 -2.21
C GLY A 165 16.35 6.96 -3.38
N MET A 166 17.10 6.57 -4.41
CA MET A 166 17.33 7.34 -5.64
C MET A 166 17.39 8.87 -5.45
N ASP A 167 18.18 9.36 -4.49
CA ASP A 167 18.37 10.79 -4.25
C ASP A 167 19.88 11.12 -4.35
N ASP A 168 20.38 11.45 -5.55
CA ASP A 168 21.45 12.45 -5.68
C ASP A 168 20.80 13.80 -5.94
N PHE A 169 19.88 14.28 -5.08
CA PHE A 169 19.31 15.61 -5.22
C PHE A 169 18.95 16.20 -3.84
N SER A 170 19.97 16.64 -3.11
CA SER A 170 19.96 17.67 -2.04
C SER A 170 18.72 17.72 -1.13
N ARG A 171 18.77 16.95 -0.04
CA ARG A 171 17.79 16.96 1.06
C ARG A 171 17.88 18.21 1.95
N PRO A 172 16.76 18.68 2.51
CA PRO A 172 16.66 18.86 3.96
C PRO A 172 16.31 17.50 4.59
N ALA A 173 17.14 17.07 5.55
CA ALA A 173 17.09 15.79 6.27
C ALA A 173 15.82 15.55 7.13
N GLU A 174 14.76 16.33 6.93
CA GLU A 174 13.60 16.44 7.82
C GLU A 174 12.49 15.41 7.51
N LEU A 175 12.56 14.74 6.35
CA LEU A 175 11.56 13.76 5.90
C LEU A 175 11.88 12.31 6.29
N LEU A 176 12.95 12.07 7.07
CA LEU A 176 13.40 10.72 7.40
C LEU A 176 13.53 10.41 8.88
N THR A 177 13.10 11.31 9.76
CA THR A 177 12.68 10.91 11.10
C THR A 177 11.31 10.22 11.01
N ILE A 178 11.28 9.04 10.37
CA ILE A 178 10.51 7.95 10.96
C ILE A 178 11.25 7.73 12.27
N ASP A 179 10.65 8.19 13.36
CA ASP A 179 11.08 8.04 14.74
C ASP A 179 11.95 6.79 14.88
N ASN A 180 13.12 6.91 15.53
CA ASN A 180 14.21 5.92 15.70
C ASN A 180 13.82 4.46 16.03
N ASN A 181 12.90 3.86 15.29
CA ASN A 181 12.04 2.74 15.68
C ASN A 181 11.96 1.67 14.59
N GLY A 182 12.90 1.68 13.64
CA GLY A 182 13.15 0.53 12.77
C GLY A 182 12.12 0.29 11.65
N GLY A 183 11.45 1.34 11.15
CA GLY A 183 10.59 1.21 9.97
C GLY A 183 11.36 0.75 8.73
N ILE A 184 10.83 -0.25 8.02
CA ILE A 184 11.41 -0.73 6.75
C ILE A 184 11.02 0.24 5.64
N ARG A 185 12.02 0.74 4.91
CA ARG A 185 11.82 1.66 3.79
C ARG A 185 11.92 0.88 2.48
N TYR A 186 11.08 1.25 1.52
CA TYR A 186 11.05 0.64 0.19
C TYR A 186 11.20 1.70 -0.90
N ALA A 187 11.87 1.35 -1.99
CA ALA A 187 11.86 2.07 -3.25
C ALA A 187 11.27 1.18 -4.33
N PHE A 188 10.53 1.77 -5.27
CA PHE A 188 9.89 1.07 -6.37
C PHE A 188 9.63 2.06 -7.53
N ASP A 189 9.46 1.53 -8.73
CA ASP A 189 8.99 2.27 -9.89
C ASP A 189 7.46 2.18 -9.96
N LEU A 190 6.79 3.26 -10.38
CA LEU A 190 5.34 3.28 -10.56
C LEU A 190 4.99 3.12 -12.03
N SER A 191 4.30 2.03 -12.36
CA SER A 191 3.87 1.73 -13.72
C SER A 191 2.61 2.50 -14.10
N GLY A 192 2.77 3.63 -14.79
CA GLY A 192 1.67 4.45 -15.29
C GLY A 192 0.59 3.67 -16.04
N PRO A 193 0.93 2.78 -16.99
CA PRO A 193 -0.06 1.95 -17.69
C PRO A 193 -0.86 1.01 -16.76
N GLN A 194 -0.20 0.35 -15.80
CA GLN A 194 -0.89 -0.52 -14.84
C GLN A 194 -1.83 0.28 -13.93
N PHE A 195 -1.36 1.43 -13.42
CA PHE A 195 -2.17 2.30 -12.58
C PHE A 195 -3.38 2.84 -13.36
N ALA A 196 -3.19 3.28 -14.60
CA ALA A 196 -4.29 3.74 -15.44
C ALA A 196 -5.31 2.64 -15.76
N ASN A 197 -4.90 1.37 -15.85
CA ASN A 197 -5.83 0.25 -16.01
C ASN A 197 -6.62 -0.01 -14.72
N PHE A 198 -5.97 0.07 -13.55
CA PHE A 198 -6.62 -0.08 -12.26
C PHE A 198 -7.70 0.98 -12.02
N VAL A 199 -7.36 2.26 -12.21
CA VAL A 199 -8.31 3.37 -12.05
C VAL A 199 -9.52 3.22 -12.99
N ARG A 200 -9.30 2.78 -14.24
CA ARG A 200 -10.40 2.51 -15.19
C ARG A 200 -11.28 1.34 -14.77
N ALA A 201 -10.70 0.28 -14.23
CA ALA A 201 -11.45 -0.90 -13.78
C ALA A 201 -12.31 -0.61 -12.54
N ASP A 202 -11.81 0.22 -11.62
CA ASP A 202 -12.56 0.62 -10.42
C ASP A 202 -13.59 1.71 -10.70
N GLY A 203 -13.26 2.73 -11.51
CA GLY A 203 -14.22 3.75 -11.93
C GLY A 203 -15.41 3.19 -12.72
N GLY A 204 -15.24 2.03 -13.36
CA GLY A 204 -16.32 1.29 -14.03
C GLY A 204 -17.24 0.50 -13.10
N ARG A 205 -16.87 0.30 -11.83
CA ARG A 205 -17.69 -0.42 -10.82
C ARG A 205 -18.61 0.50 -10.02
N ALA A 206 -18.30 1.79 -9.91
CA ALA A 206 -19.15 2.78 -9.23
C ALA A 206 -20.37 3.21 -10.08
N SER A 207 -20.49 2.75 -11.33
CA SER A 207 -21.54 3.13 -12.29
C SER A 207 -22.51 1.99 -12.65
N SER A 208 -22.53 0.90 -11.88
CA SER A 208 -23.42 -0.26 -12.08
C SER A 208 -24.25 -0.58 -10.85
#